data_AF-A0A7S2AJW0-F1
#
_entry.id   AF-A0A7S2AJW0-F1
#
_cell.length_a   1.000
_cell.length_b   1.000
_cell.length_c   1.000
_cell.angle_alpha   90.00
_cell.angle_beta   90.00
_cell.angle_gamma   90.00
#
_symmetry.space_group_name_H-M   'P 1'
#
loop_
_entity.id
_entity.type
_entity.pdbx_description
1 polymer ?
#
loop_
_entity_poly.entity_id
_entity_poly.type
_entity_poly.pdbx_seq_one_letter_code
_entity_poly.pdbx_strand_id
1 'polypeptide(L)'
;RIDHLHDGMGLVTQHVALSSEFEQSMQSIKSHMALPYWDYTIDGEYIRTTSGSDRQGHEESTLFLNSELFTVKWFGRTDSESHVVTEGPFAYQEIPRQYKNISVRSPYGFLRAPWNINPSKYVTRYHKLCGEKVDAVETSNTILSWPNCAVHLGVTNSDETWYYWGMNIGYTPHGPVHAWVGGVGGMCDTTWDEMHHKGWINIKQLHLMKFQAFQILKNMWRAQVIETPKYCSPDTNVSQCMWTCATDKDGNGVTTLSYVQEYFTDNFEISAENKHYDEIINRVLCETPFWPGDQLEAASPVDISFWPIHPTIDRLLQYKHLVRPFRDNVWPNSSTDNCVSGGDCKGHNAYDLTYFRTTYYDSSEKTYKSSYITNEEVRSNHYPNSAYAASFIYEDFLWDHCEDTGHRFKSVNESDAKSVASALC
;
A
#
# COMPACT_ATOMS: atom_id res chain seq x y z
N ARG A 1 -16.47 9.15 1.83
CA ARG A 1 -15.32 8.57 1.09
C ARG A 1 -14.32 8.17 2.16
N ILE A 2 -14.51 7.01 2.80
CA ILE A 2 -13.81 6.62 4.03
C ILE A 2 -12.87 5.45 3.69
N ASP A 3 -11.70 5.41 4.34
CA ASP A 3 -10.83 4.24 4.34
C ASP A 3 -11.21 3.32 5.50
N HIS A 4 -11.30 2.02 5.24
CA HIS A 4 -11.63 1.03 6.27
C HIS A 4 -10.53 -0.01 6.48
N LEU A 5 -9.48 0.02 5.64
CA LEU A 5 -8.44 -1.01 5.59
C LEU A 5 -7.03 -0.42 5.66
N HIS A 6 -6.85 0.86 5.32
CA HIS A 6 -5.57 1.56 5.37
C HIS A 6 -5.68 2.88 6.15
N ASP A 7 -4.54 3.57 6.32
CA ASP A 7 -4.48 4.87 6.99
C ASP A 7 -5.02 4.83 8.45
N GLY A 8 -4.85 3.72 9.17
CA GLY A 8 -5.32 3.58 10.57
C GLY A 8 -4.95 2.24 11.23
N MET A 9 -5.20 2.13 12.55
CA MET A 9 -4.75 1.02 13.41
C MET A 9 -5.30 -0.36 13.04
N GLY A 10 -6.46 -0.41 12.35
CA GLY A 10 -7.03 -1.66 11.86
C GLY A 10 -6.29 -2.28 10.68
N LEU A 11 -5.30 -1.60 10.08
CA LEU A 11 -4.63 -2.08 8.87
C LEU A 11 -4.11 -3.51 9.03
N VAL A 12 -3.35 -3.79 10.08
CA VAL A 12 -2.73 -5.11 10.24
C VAL A 12 -3.77 -6.19 10.47
N THR A 13 -4.73 -5.96 11.37
CA THR A 13 -5.73 -6.96 11.75
C THR A 13 -6.69 -7.25 10.61
N GLN A 14 -7.07 -6.25 9.81
CA GLN A 14 -7.91 -6.43 8.63
C GLN A 14 -7.16 -7.22 7.54
N HIS A 15 -5.87 -6.97 7.33
CA HIS A 15 -5.08 -7.70 6.34
C HIS A 15 -4.69 -9.12 6.78
N VAL A 16 -4.54 -9.35 8.08
CA VAL A 16 -4.44 -10.71 8.64
C VAL A 16 -5.74 -11.49 8.40
N ALA A 17 -6.90 -10.88 8.64
CA ALA A 17 -8.19 -11.50 8.36
C ALA A 17 -8.36 -11.81 6.85
N LEU A 18 -7.97 -10.87 5.98
CA LEU A 18 -7.97 -11.05 4.53
C LEU A 18 -7.07 -12.21 4.09
N SER A 19 -5.86 -12.28 4.63
CA SER A 19 -4.89 -13.35 4.35
C SER A 19 -5.42 -14.70 4.83
N SER A 20 -6.05 -14.74 6.01
CA SER A 20 -6.69 -15.93 6.56
C SER A 20 -7.79 -16.45 5.65
N GLU A 21 -8.74 -15.61 5.22
CA GLU A 21 -9.83 -16.02 4.34
C GLU A 21 -9.32 -16.51 2.96
N PHE A 22 -8.29 -15.85 2.43
CA PHE A 22 -7.68 -16.26 1.17
C PHE A 22 -6.94 -17.60 1.29
N GLU A 23 -6.17 -17.81 2.37
CA GLU A 23 -5.52 -19.09 2.61
C GLU A 23 -6.53 -20.24 2.73
N GLN A 24 -7.63 -20.03 3.47
CA GLN A 24 -8.71 -21.02 3.55
C GLN A 24 -9.31 -21.33 2.18
N SER A 25 -9.43 -20.31 1.32
CA SER A 25 -9.88 -20.49 -0.06
C SER A 25 -8.92 -21.35 -0.86
N MET A 26 -7.60 -21.17 -0.71
CA MET A 26 -6.60 -22.05 -1.33
C MET A 26 -6.66 -23.48 -0.77
N GLN A 27 -6.80 -23.63 0.55
CA GLN A 27 -6.88 -24.92 1.24
C GLN A 27 -8.15 -25.70 0.86
N SER A 28 -9.23 -25.01 0.50
CA SER A 28 -10.44 -25.64 -0.03
C SER A 28 -10.19 -26.35 -1.37
N ILE A 29 -9.19 -25.91 -2.14
CA ILE A 29 -8.74 -26.55 -3.38
C ILE A 29 -7.71 -27.63 -3.06
N LYS A 30 -6.74 -27.32 -2.19
CA LYS A 30 -5.65 -28.23 -1.83
C LYS A 30 -5.20 -27.98 -0.39
N SER A 31 -5.56 -28.90 0.50
CA SER A 31 -5.50 -28.74 1.97
C SER A 31 -4.13 -28.45 2.59
N HIS A 32 -3.04 -28.66 1.86
CA HIS A 32 -1.67 -28.37 2.33
C HIS A 32 -1.07 -27.11 1.69
N MET A 33 -1.86 -26.32 0.97
CA MET A 33 -1.43 -24.99 0.54
C MET A 33 -1.43 -24.04 1.73
N ALA A 34 -0.40 -23.22 1.83
CA ALA A 34 -0.31 -22.08 2.74
C ALA A 34 -0.02 -20.83 1.92
N LEU A 35 -0.49 -19.67 2.37
CA LEU A 35 -0.18 -18.41 1.70
C LEU A 35 1.28 -18.05 1.98
N PRO A 36 2.14 -17.93 0.95
CA PRO A 36 3.54 -17.56 1.17
C PRO A 36 3.64 -16.11 1.61
N TYR A 37 4.73 -15.75 2.28
CA TYR A 37 5.13 -14.37 2.48
C TYR A 37 6.23 -13.96 1.50
N TRP A 38 6.29 -12.67 1.18
CA TRP A 38 7.36 -12.07 0.41
C TRP A 38 8.24 -11.21 1.32
N ASP A 39 9.44 -11.70 1.65
CA ASP A 39 10.42 -10.89 2.37
C ASP A 39 11.04 -9.84 1.45
N TYR A 40 10.32 -8.75 1.27
CA TYR A 40 10.73 -7.62 0.44
C TYR A 40 11.92 -6.85 1.04
N THR A 41 12.42 -7.20 2.23
CA THR A 41 13.70 -6.63 2.73
C THR A 41 14.90 -7.22 2.02
N ILE A 42 14.80 -8.44 1.45
CA ILE A 42 15.83 -9.01 0.57
C ILE A 42 15.99 -8.13 -0.66
N ASP A 43 14.88 -7.82 -1.31
CA ASP A 43 14.84 -6.92 -2.45
C ASP A 43 15.30 -5.50 -2.08
N GLY A 44 14.91 -5.01 -0.90
CA GLY A 44 15.37 -3.72 -0.38
C GLY A 44 16.88 -3.64 -0.18
N GLU A 45 17.51 -4.68 0.38
CA GLU A 45 18.97 -4.73 0.49
C GLU A 45 19.65 -4.89 -0.87
N TYR A 46 19.06 -5.65 -1.79
CA TYR A 46 19.57 -5.73 -3.16
C TYR A 46 19.58 -4.35 -3.84
N ILE A 47 18.46 -3.62 -3.77
CA ILE A 47 18.35 -2.25 -4.29
C ILE A 47 19.41 -1.36 -3.64
N ARG A 48 19.52 -1.38 -2.30
CA ARG A 48 20.47 -0.53 -1.57
C ARG A 48 21.95 -0.85 -1.89
N THR A 49 22.31 -2.12 -1.95
CA THR A 49 23.70 -2.56 -2.16
C THR A 49 24.15 -2.40 -3.61
N THR A 50 23.24 -2.51 -4.57
CA THR A 50 23.53 -2.27 -6.00
C THR A 50 23.54 -0.78 -6.36
N SER A 51 22.92 0.08 -5.54
CA SER A 51 22.92 1.55 -5.69
C SER A 51 24.12 2.27 -5.04
N GLY A 52 25.16 1.57 -4.58
CA GLY A 52 26.32 2.17 -3.91
C GLY A 52 27.17 3.12 -4.78
N SER A 53 27.31 4.37 -4.31
CA SER A 53 28.26 5.49 -4.53
C SER A 53 29.00 5.75 -5.85
N ASP A 54 29.06 4.84 -6.82
CA ASP A 54 29.86 5.00 -8.05
C ASP A 54 29.08 4.67 -9.35
N ARG A 55 27.75 4.56 -9.28
CA ARG A 55 26.93 4.27 -10.47
C ARG A 55 25.68 5.13 -10.55
N GLN A 56 25.67 6.02 -11.55
CA GLN A 56 24.48 6.62 -12.12
C GLN A 56 23.44 5.53 -12.47
N GLY A 57 22.23 5.61 -11.90
CA GLY A 57 21.04 5.04 -12.53
C GLY A 57 20.57 3.64 -12.10
N HIS A 58 20.73 3.23 -10.84
CA HIS A 58 20.02 2.04 -10.33
C HIS A 58 18.70 2.44 -9.65
N GLU A 59 17.62 2.34 -10.43
CA GLU A 59 16.25 2.67 -10.06
C GLU A 59 15.59 1.49 -9.30
N GLU A 60 14.64 1.75 -8.40
CA GLU A 60 13.78 0.68 -7.82
C GLU A 60 13.02 -0.08 -8.92
N SER A 61 12.90 0.51 -10.11
CA SER A 61 12.44 -0.18 -11.33
C SER A 61 13.29 -1.41 -11.71
N THR A 62 14.57 -1.47 -11.28
CA THR A 62 15.46 -2.61 -11.50
C THR A 62 15.02 -3.87 -10.74
N LEU A 63 14.21 -3.71 -9.68
CA LEU A 63 13.56 -4.82 -9.01
C LEU A 63 12.80 -5.70 -9.99
N PHE A 64 12.05 -5.07 -10.89
CA PHE A 64 11.21 -5.76 -11.88
C PHE A 64 12.02 -6.45 -12.98
N LEU A 65 13.31 -6.11 -13.12
CA LEU A 65 14.25 -6.77 -14.03
C LEU A 65 15.00 -7.91 -13.35
N ASN A 66 15.38 -7.73 -12.08
CA ASN A 66 16.36 -8.57 -11.40
C ASN A 66 15.76 -9.53 -10.36
N SER A 67 14.61 -9.22 -9.78
CA SER A 67 13.94 -10.13 -8.84
C SER A 67 13.29 -11.27 -9.59
N GLU A 68 13.54 -12.50 -9.12
CA GLU A 68 12.94 -13.72 -9.68
C GLU A 68 11.40 -13.66 -9.63
N LEU A 69 10.85 -12.91 -8.66
CA LEU A 69 9.42 -12.76 -8.44
C LEU A 69 8.69 -12.10 -9.62
N PHE A 70 9.33 -11.17 -10.34
CA PHE A 70 8.73 -10.47 -11.49
C PHE A 70 9.07 -11.14 -12.83
N THR A 71 9.48 -12.40 -12.80
CA THR A 71 9.71 -13.21 -14.00
C THR A 71 8.47 -14.04 -14.36
N VAL A 72 8.53 -14.71 -15.51
CA VAL A 72 7.50 -15.64 -15.99
C VAL A 72 7.24 -16.83 -15.05
N LYS A 73 8.08 -17.04 -14.05
CA LYS A 73 7.94 -18.14 -13.09
C LYS A 73 6.93 -17.85 -11.97
N TRP A 74 6.81 -16.58 -11.57
CA TRP A 74 6.04 -16.16 -10.40
C TRP A 74 4.95 -15.14 -10.77
N PHE A 75 5.18 -13.84 -10.50
CA PHE A 75 4.17 -12.78 -10.68
C PHE A 75 4.00 -12.30 -12.12
N GLY A 76 4.81 -12.82 -13.04
CA GLY A 76 4.77 -12.47 -14.45
C GLY A 76 5.53 -11.19 -14.79
N ARG A 77 5.98 -11.10 -16.04
CA ARG A 77 6.69 -9.92 -16.56
C ARG A 77 5.71 -8.87 -17.05
N THR A 78 6.04 -7.62 -16.77
CA THR A 78 5.30 -6.45 -17.26
C THR A 78 5.93 -5.94 -18.54
N ASP A 79 5.10 -5.68 -19.55
CA ASP A 79 5.51 -4.92 -20.74
C ASP A 79 5.80 -3.46 -20.39
N SER A 80 6.92 -2.91 -20.84
CA SER A 80 7.35 -1.56 -20.46
C SER A 80 6.57 -0.43 -21.13
N GLU A 81 5.90 -0.70 -22.25
CA GLU A 81 5.14 0.32 -23.00
C GLU A 81 3.67 0.32 -22.55
N SER A 82 3.03 -0.85 -22.53
CA SER A 82 1.64 -0.98 -22.15
C SER A 82 1.44 -1.06 -20.63
N HIS A 83 2.52 -1.32 -19.87
CA HIS A 83 2.50 -1.54 -18.42
C HIS A 83 1.65 -2.72 -17.98
N VAL A 84 1.30 -3.63 -18.89
CA VAL A 84 0.45 -4.81 -18.62
C VAL A 84 1.34 -6.00 -18.30
N VAL A 85 0.91 -6.88 -17.40
CA VAL A 85 1.56 -8.19 -17.22
C VAL A 85 1.28 -9.05 -18.47
N THR A 86 2.29 -9.32 -19.29
CA THR A 86 2.14 -9.99 -20.60
C THR A 86 2.72 -11.40 -20.65
N GLU A 87 3.54 -11.79 -19.68
CA GLU A 87 4.14 -13.13 -19.60
C GLU A 87 3.96 -13.75 -18.21
N GLY A 88 3.98 -15.09 -18.13
CA GLY A 88 3.81 -15.85 -16.89
C GLY A 88 2.36 -16.29 -16.61
N PRO A 89 2.08 -16.91 -15.45
CA PRO A 89 0.78 -17.51 -15.15
C PRO A 89 -0.38 -16.50 -15.07
N PHE A 90 -0.06 -15.22 -14.84
CA PHE A 90 -1.02 -14.13 -14.68
C PHE A 90 -0.99 -13.15 -15.87
N ALA A 91 -0.42 -13.57 -16.99
CA ALA A 91 -0.41 -12.79 -18.22
C ALA A 91 -1.84 -12.41 -18.64
N TYR A 92 -2.06 -11.13 -18.93
CA TYR A 92 -3.35 -10.58 -19.33
C TYR A 92 -4.47 -10.84 -18.32
N GLN A 93 -4.16 -10.89 -17.03
CA GLN A 93 -5.16 -10.94 -15.96
C GLN A 93 -6.11 -9.74 -16.12
N GLU A 94 -7.38 -10.02 -16.41
CA GLU A 94 -8.38 -8.97 -16.60
C GLU A 94 -8.86 -8.42 -15.24
N ILE A 95 -9.08 -7.10 -15.19
CA ILE A 95 -9.77 -6.46 -14.07
C ILE A 95 -11.28 -6.67 -14.26
N PRO A 96 -11.99 -7.24 -13.27
CA PRO A 96 -13.42 -7.46 -13.40
C PRO A 96 -14.20 -6.16 -13.62
N ARG A 97 -15.24 -6.18 -14.48
CA ARG A 97 -16.12 -5.04 -14.79
C ARG A 97 -17.46 -5.04 -14.04
N GLN A 98 -17.47 -5.59 -12.82
CA GLN A 98 -18.63 -5.91 -11.98
C GLN A 98 -19.47 -7.14 -12.36
N TYR A 99 -19.92 -7.82 -11.28
CA TYR A 99 -21.12 -8.63 -11.18
C TYR A 99 -22.28 -7.77 -10.62
N LYS A 100 -23.54 -8.22 -10.76
CA LYS A 100 -24.74 -7.52 -10.25
C LYS A 100 -24.56 -7.02 -8.80
N ASN A 101 -25.06 -5.81 -8.50
CA ASN A 101 -25.16 -5.18 -7.16
C ASN A 101 -23.92 -4.50 -6.55
N ILE A 102 -22.89 -4.15 -7.31
CA ILE A 102 -21.77 -3.33 -6.81
C ILE A 102 -21.97 -1.86 -7.20
N SER A 103 -21.79 -0.91 -6.28
CA SER A 103 -22.01 0.53 -6.51
C SER A 103 -20.74 1.35 -6.76
N VAL A 104 -19.56 0.77 -6.49
CA VAL A 104 -18.26 1.45 -6.57
C VAL A 104 -17.43 0.84 -7.70
N ARG A 105 -16.98 1.70 -8.63
CA ARG A 105 -16.17 1.33 -9.82
C ARG A 105 -15.50 2.57 -10.41
N SER A 106 -14.46 2.38 -11.22
CA SER A 106 -13.88 3.45 -12.02
C SER A 106 -14.82 3.93 -13.14
N PRO A 107 -14.55 5.09 -13.78
CA PRO A 107 -15.35 5.59 -14.90
C PRO A 107 -15.47 4.61 -16.07
N TYR A 108 -14.43 3.83 -16.34
CA TYR A 108 -14.43 2.79 -17.38
C TYR A 108 -15.15 1.49 -16.98
N GLY A 109 -15.69 1.44 -15.76
CA GLY A 109 -16.50 0.33 -15.25
C GLY A 109 -15.71 -0.81 -14.62
N PHE A 110 -14.41 -0.66 -14.41
CA PHE A 110 -13.58 -1.66 -13.74
C PHE A 110 -13.72 -1.60 -12.22
N LEU A 111 -13.50 -2.73 -11.54
CA LEU A 111 -13.35 -2.82 -10.08
C LEU A 111 -12.02 -2.21 -9.63
N ARG A 112 -11.93 -0.90 -9.83
CA ARG A 112 -10.88 0.00 -9.36
C ARG A 112 -11.51 1.08 -8.51
N ALA A 113 -10.68 1.81 -7.79
CA ALA A 113 -11.09 3.00 -7.07
C ALA A 113 -11.81 3.98 -8.01
N PRO A 114 -12.85 4.70 -7.54
CA PRO A 114 -13.63 5.61 -8.41
C PRO A 114 -12.83 6.74 -9.04
N TRP A 115 -11.69 7.09 -8.44
CA TRP A 115 -10.77 8.12 -8.93
C TRP A 115 -9.68 7.57 -9.85
N ASN A 116 -9.57 6.25 -10.02
CA ASN A 116 -8.60 5.65 -10.93
C ASN A 116 -9.16 5.65 -12.36
N ILE A 117 -8.59 6.51 -13.24
CA ILE A 117 -9.00 6.64 -14.65
C ILE A 117 -8.19 5.74 -15.60
N ASN A 118 -7.52 4.70 -15.09
CA ASN A 118 -6.81 3.74 -15.93
C ASN A 118 -7.78 3.03 -16.90
N PRO A 119 -7.60 3.17 -18.22
CA PRO A 119 -8.49 2.56 -19.22
C PRO A 119 -8.16 1.09 -19.49
N SER A 120 -7.00 0.58 -19.04
CA SER A 120 -6.55 -0.78 -19.34
C SER A 120 -7.52 -1.80 -18.77
N LYS A 121 -7.88 -2.81 -19.57
CA LYS A 121 -8.69 -3.93 -19.09
C LYS A 121 -7.92 -4.97 -18.29
N TYR A 122 -6.60 -4.84 -18.26
CA TYR A 122 -5.69 -5.77 -17.61
C TYR A 122 -5.05 -5.14 -16.38
N VAL A 123 -4.50 -6.00 -15.50
CA VAL A 123 -3.60 -5.58 -14.42
C VAL A 123 -2.41 -4.82 -14.99
N THR A 124 -2.11 -3.69 -14.38
CA THR A 124 -1.04 -2.77 -14.79
C THR A 124 -0.07 -2.46 -13.65
N ARG A 125 1.22 -2.39 -14.00
CA ARG A 125 2.36 -2.03 -13.14
C ARG A 125 3.22 -1.00 -13.86
N TYR A 126 3.27 0.24 -13.37
CA TYR A 126 3.97 1.31 -14.08
C TYR A 126 5.47 1.36 -13.79
N HIS A 127 5.95 0.67 -12.73
CA HIS A 127 7.36 0.61 -12.30
C HIS A 127 8.06 1.99 -12.17
N LYS A 128 7.26 3.06 -12.04
CA LYS A 128 7.68 4.46 -11.93
C LYS A 128 6.56 5.26 -11.28
N LEU A 129 6.87 6.39 -10.66
CA LEU A 129 5.88 7.30 -10.08
C LEU A 129 5.89 8.60 -10.90
N CYS A 130 5.05 8.70 -11.93
CA CYS A 130 5.03 9.85 -12.85
C CYS A 130 6.41 10.15 -13.46
N GLY A 131 7.11 9.12 -13.95
CA GLY A 131 8.43 9.30 -14.58
C GLY A 131 9.60 9.49 -13.60
N GLU A 132 9.31 9.52 -12.31
CA GLU A 132 10.31 9.73 -11.28
C GLU A 132 11.24 8.54 -11.11
N LYS A 133 12.51 8.86 -10.82
CA LYS A 133 13.56 7.88 -10.53
C LYS A 133 13.98 8.01 -9.07
N VAL A 134 14.45 6.92 -8.49
CA VAL A 134 14.69 6.80 -7.03
C VAL A 134 15.86 7.64 -6.54
N ASP A 135 16.86 7.82 -7.39
CA ASP A 135 18.08 8.58 -7.13
C ASP A 135 17.84 10.08 -6.88
N ALA A 136 16.64 10.58 -7.20
CA ALA A 136 16.23 11.94 -6.89
C ALA A 136 15.89 12.21 -5.41
N VAL A 137 15.74 11.15 -4.58
CA VAL A 137 15.13 11.24 -3.23
C VAL A 137 16.13 11.33 -2.09
N GLU A 138 17.42 11.03 -2.32
CA GLU A 138 18.43 11.06 -1.25
C GLU A 138 18.47 12.40 -0.48
N THR A 139 17.91 13.47 -1.05
CA THR A 139 17.93 14.80 -0.45
C THR A 139 16.68 15.24 0.34
N SER A 140 15.53 14.53 0.33
CA SER A 140 14.37 15.12 1.03
C SER A 140 13.19 14.26 1.53
N ASN A 141 13.01 12.97 1.22
CA ASN A 141 11.89 12.24 1.84
C ASN A 141 12.03 10.70 1.84
N THR A 142 12.40 10.11 2.96
CA THR A 142 12.62 8.66 3.16
C THR A 142 11.34 7.81 3.19
N ILE A 143 10.15 8.42 3.09
CA ILE A 143 8.86 7.78 3.35
C ILE A 143 8.47 6.77 2.25
N LEU A 144 8.94 6.96 1.01
CA LEU A 144 8.64 6.08 -0.13
C LEU A 144 9.83 5.24 -0.62
N SER A 145 10.93 5.21 0.12
CA SER A 145 12.03 4.29 -0.18
C SER A 145 11.58 2.84 0.04
N TRP A 146 12.00 1.93 -0.84
CA TRP A 146 11.72 0.50 -0.65
C TRP A 146 12.13 0.01 0.75
N PRO A 147 11.30 -0.78 1.46
CA PRO A 147 11.61 -1.18 2.82
C PRO A 147 12.80 -2.15 2.86
N ASN A 148 13.71 -1.96 3.80
CA ASN A 148 14.92 -2.76 3.94
C ASN A 148 15.07 -3.29 5.37
N CYS A 149 16.18 -3.97 5.65
CA CYS A 149 16.44 -4.57 6.96
C CYS A 149 16.45 -3.53 8.09
N ALA A 150 17.01 -2.35 7.85
CA ALA A 150 17.05 -1.27 8.83
C ALA A 150 15.63 -0.81 9.22
N VAL A 151 14.72 -0.69 8.25
CA VAL A 151 13.34 -0.26 8.47
C VAL A 151 12.57 -1.28 9.31
N HIS A 152 12.64 -2.58 8.96
CA HIS A 152 11.96 -3.64 9.70
C HIS A 152 12.55 -3.84 11.11
N LEU A 153 13.87 -3.71 11.26
CA LEU A 153 14.51 -3.73 12.56
C LEU A 153 14.13 -2.49 13.39
N GLY A 154 14.01 -1.34 12.74
CA GLY A 154 13.57 -0.07 13.31
C GLY A 154 12.20 -0.20 13.94
N VAL A 155 11.16 -0.49 13.15
CA VAL A 155 9.77 -0.62 13.64
C VAL A 155 9.64 -1.70 14.74
N THR A 156 10.43 -2.77 14.68
CA THR A 156 10.47 -3.77 15.75
C THR A 156 11.01 -3.19 17.06
N ASN A 157 12.01 -2.31 17.01
CA ASN A 157 12.74 -1.83 18.18
C ASN A 157 12.31 -0.47 18.72
N SER A 158 11.85 0.44 17.87
CA SER A 158 11.46 1.81 18.26
C SER A 158 10.03 1.88 18.78
N ASP A 159 9.14 1.05 18.24
CA ASP A 159 7.71 1.21 18.48
C ASP A 159 7.31 0.32 19.66
N GLU A 160 7.23 0.94 20.84
CA GLU A 160 7.01 0.24 22.10
C GLU A 160 5.55 -0.04 22.40
N THR A 161 4.61 0.68 21.79
CA THR A 161 3.17 0.49 22.00
C THR A 161 2.50 -0.02 20.74
N TRP A 162 1.39 -0.74 20.91
CA TRP A 162 0.57 -1.16 19.77
C TRP A 162 0.11 0.03 18.91
N TYR A 163 -0.25 1.15 19.54
CA TYR A 163 -0.67 2.36 18.82
C TYR A 163 0.39 2.83 17.82
N TYR A 164 1.62 3.06 18.26
CA TYR A 164 2.67 3.57 17.37
C TYR A 164 3.02 2.56 16.29
N TRP A 165 3.16 1.29 16.67
CA TRP A 165 3.49 0.24 15.71
C TRP A 165 2.38 0.06 14.67
N GLY A 166 1.13 -0.06 15.10
CA GLY A 166 -0.03 -0.26 14.22
C GLY A 166 -0.32 0.93 13.30
N MET A 167 -0.03 2.15 13.74
CA MET A 167 -0.09 3.34 12.88
C MET A 167 1.07 3.40 11.90
N ASN A 168 2.28 3.03 12.30
CA ASN A 168 3.50 3.20 11.49
C ASN A 168 3.69 2.09 10.44
N ILE A 169 3.32 0.85 10.78
CA ILE A 169 3.63 -0.34 9.97
C ILE A 169 3.05 -0.30 8.55
N GLY A 170 1.94 0.42 8.34
CA GLY A 170 1.34 0.63 7.02
C GLY A 170 2.09 1.60 6.10
N TYR A 171 3.01 2.41 6.63
CA TYR A 171 3.76 3.42 5.88
C TYR A 171 5.11 2.86 5.42
N THR A 172 6.23 3.49 5.79
CA THR A 172 7.57 3.13 5.32
C THR A 172 7.89 1.62 5.36
N PRO A 173 7.45 0.82 6.37
CA PRO A 173 7.73 -0.62 6.37
C PRO A 173 6.98 -1.47 5.34
N HIS A 174 5.99 -0.90 4.64
CA HIS A 174 5.04 -1.65 3.79
C HIS A 174 4.54 -0.87 2.57
N GLY A 175 3.94 0.31 2.78
CA GLY A 175 3.30 1.13 1.75
C GLY A 175 4.16 1.38 0.49
N PRO A 176 5.48 1.58 0.59
CA PRO A 176 6.33 1.72 -0.59
C PRO A 176 6.28 0.51 -1.54
N VAL A 177 6.11 -0.72 -1.03
CA VAL A 177 5.99 -1.92 -1.88
C VAL A 177 4.80 -1.78 -2.84
N HIS A 178 3.65 -1.35 -2.32
CA HIS A 178 2.47 -1.07 -3.17
C HIS A 178 2.75 0.08 -4.15
N ALA A 179 3.38 1.15 -3.67
CA ALA A 179 3.68 2.33 -4.47
C ALA A 179 4.53 2.02 -5.70
N TRP A 180 5.58 1.23 -5.52
CA TRP A 180 6.51 0.93 -6.59
C TRP A 180 6.04 -0.16 -7.53
N VAL A 181 5.34 -1.18 -7.02
CA VAL A 181 4.74 -2.21 -7.89
C VAL A 181 3.60 -1.61 -8.73
N GLY A 182 2.73 -0.79 -8.13
CA GLY A 182 1.64 -0.14 -8.85
C GLY A 182 2.15 0.95 -9.79
N GLY A 183 2.97 1.86 -9.27
CA GLY A 183 3.44 3.04 -9.96
C GLY A 183 2.29 3.98 -10.38
N VAL A 184 2.65 5.11 -10.96
CA VAL A 184 1.72 6.09 -11.53
C VAL A 184 2.15 6.44 -12.95
N GLY A 185 1.21 6.36 -13.88
CA GLY A 185 1.40 6.70 -15.27
C GLY A 185 0.46 7.81 -15.76
N GLY A 186 0.43 7.99 -17.07
CA GLY A 186 -0.31 9.06 -17.74
C GLY A 186 0.58 10.25 -18.06
N MET A 187 -0.03 11.43 -18.16
CA MET A 187 0.64 12.63 -18.66
C MET A 187 1.46 13.37 -17.60
N CYS A 188 1.38 12.99 -16.32
CA CYS A 188 2.14 13.62 -15.23
C CYS A 188 3.65 13.51 -15.41
N ASP A 189 4.13 12.47 -16.11
CA ASP A 189 5.54 12.24 -16.41
C ASP A 189 6.18 13.45 -17.11
N THR A 190 5.61 13.86 -18.24
CA THR A 190 6.12 14.96 -19.06
C THR A 190 5.56 16.32 -18.65
N THR A 191 4.29 16.36 -18.24
CA THR A 191 3.58 17.63 -18.06
C THR A 191 4.08 18.40 -16.84
N TRP A 192 4.50 17.70 -15.80
CA TRP A 192 5.04 18.33 -14.60
C TRP A 192 6.49 18.77 -14.78
N ASP A 193 7.26 18.06 -15.60
CA ASP A 193 8.61 18.49 -16.00
C ASP A 193 8.57 19.83 -16.76
N GLU A 194 7.55 20.05 -17.61
CA GLU A 194 7.36 21.34 -18.26
C GLU A 194 7.17 22.49 -17.26
N MET A 195 6.47 22.26 -16.14
CA MET A 195 6.31 23.27 -15.10
C MET A 195 7.65 23.62 -14.44
N HIS A 196 8.49 22.61 -14.21
CA HIS A 196 9.84 22.83 -13.71
C HIS A 196 10.70 23.59 -14.72
N HIS A 197 10.70 23.18 -16.00
CA HIS A 197 11.45 23.87 -17.06
C HIS A 197 11.01 25.32 -17.27
N LYS A 198 9.74 25.65 -17.04
CA LYS A 198 9.22 27.03 -17.07
C LYS A 198 9.58 27.84 -15.81
N GLY A 199 10.16 27.22 -14.79
CA GLY A 199 10.49 27.85 -13.52
C GLY A 199 9.28 28.13 -12.64
N TRP A 200 8.17 27.39 -12.81
CA TRP A 200 6.98 27.52 -11.97
C TRP A 200 7.17 26.80 -10.62
N ILE A 201 7.87 25.67 -10.67
CA ILE A 201 8.25 24.85 -9.52
C ILE A 201 9.74 24.53 -9.55
N ASN A 202 10.34 24.35 -8.38
CA ASN A 202 11.71 23.88 -8.27
C ASN A 202 11.79 22.34 -8.34
N ILE A 203 13.01 21.82 -8.43
CA ILE A 203 13.26 20.38 -8.61
C ILE A 203 12.76 19.53 -7.42
N LYS A 204 12.90 20.01 -6.18
CA LYS A 204 12.39 19.34 -4.98
C LYS A 204 10.86 19.22 -5.03
N GLN A 205 10.18 20.30 -5.41
CA GLN A 205 8.72 20.33 -5.55
C GLN A 205 8.24 19.35 -6.62
N LEU A 206 8.90 19.33 -7.78
CA LEU A 206 8.62 18.36 -8.85
C LEU A 206 8.71 16.93 -8.34
N HIS A 207 9.82 16.56 -7.68
CA HIS A 207 10.01 15.22 -7.14
C HIS A 207 8.93 14.86 -6.12
N LEU A 208 8.68 15.72 -5.13
CA LEU A 208 7.63 15.47 -4.12
C LEU A 208 6.25 15.25 -4.76
N MET A 209 5.90 16.04 -5.77
CA MET A 209 4.64 15.87 -6.49
C MET A 209 4.59 14.54 -7.24
N LYS A 210 5.65 14.17 -7.99
CA LYS A 210 5.71 12.91 -8.73
C LYS A 210 5.63 11.70 -7.80
N PHE A 211 6.36 11.70 -6.69
CA PHE A 211 6.31 10.66 -5.66
C PHE A 211 4.93 10.49 -5.02
N GLN A 212 4.25 11.61 -4.78
CA GLN A 212 2.94 11.59 -4.13
C GLN A 212 1.76 11.65 -5.10
N ALA A 213 1.98 11.41 -6.40
CA ALA A 213 0.95 11.59 -7.41
C ALA A 213 -0.35 10.80 -7.08
N PHE A 214 -0.24 9.53 -6.66
CA PHE A 214 -1.42 8.77 -6.29
C PHE A 214 -2.13 9.34 -5.04
N GLN A 215 -1.39 9.90 -4.08
CA GLN A 215 -1.95 10.55 -2.89
C GLN A 215 -2.70 11.82 -3.28
N ILE A 216 -2.17 12.61 -4.25
CA ILE A 216 -2.87 13.77 -4.80
C ILE A 216 -4.26 13.33 -5.30
N LEU A 217 -4.35 12.29 -6.14
CA LEU A 217 -5.65 11.82 -6.66
C LEU A 217 -6.57 11.33 -5.54
N LYS A 218 -6.06 10.46 -4.67
CA LYS A 218 -6.83 9.87 -3.57
C LYS A 218 -7.41 10.95 -2.66
N ASN A 219 -6.59 11.91 -2.25
CA ASN A 219 -6.95 12.93 -1.28
C ASN A 219 -7.84 14.02 -1.88
N MET A 220 -7.54 14.49 -3.09
CA MET A 220 -8.41 15.46 -3.79
C MET A 220 -9.79 14.85 -4.07
N TRP A 221 -9.86 13.57 -4.43
CA TRP A 221 -11.15 12.90 -4.55
C TRP A 221 -11.82 12.74 -3.19
N ARG A 222 -11.14 12.28 -2.13
CA ARG A 222 -11.75 12.17 -0.79
C ARG A 222 -12.32 13.50 -0.28
N ALA A 223 -11.63 14.61 -0.55
CA ALA A 223 -12.02 15.96 -0.19
C ALA A 223 -13.05 16.61 -1.15
N GLN A 224 -13.55 15.88 -2.15
CA GLN A 224 -14.51 16.38 -3.14
C GLN A 224 -13.98 17.57 -3.99
N VAL A 225 -12.67 17.70 -4.09
CA VAL A 225 -11.98 18.69 -4.94
C VAL A 225 -12.02 18.27 -6.40
N ILE A 226 -11.98 16.97 -6.66
CA ILE A 226 -12.15 16.40 -8.00
C ILE A 226 -13.27 15.35 -8.02
N GLU A 227 -13.97 15.27 -9.14
CA GLU A 227 -15.01 14.28 -9.41
C GLU A 227 -14.79 13.60 -10.75
N THR A 228 -14.77 12.27 -10.77
CA THR A 228 -14.65 11.52 -12.02
C THR A 228 -16.00 11.36 -12.73
N PRO A 229 -16.00 11.23 -14.08
CA PRO A 229 -17.20 10.90 -14.84
C PRO A 229 -17.83 9.60 -14.33
N LYS A 230 -19.17 9.52 -14.35
CA LYS A 230 -19.88 8.30 -13.91
C LYS A 230 -19.72 7.12 -14.88
N TYR A 231 -19.39 7.42 -16.13
CA TYR A 231 -19.21 6.44 -17.19
C TYR A 231 -18.31 7.00 -18.29
N CYS A 232 -17.42 6.15 -18.78
CA CYS A 232 -16.67 6.33 -20.02
C CYS A 232 -16.73 5.04 -20.83
N SER A 233 -16.87 5.16 -22.15
CA SER A 233 -16.76 4.00 -23.02
C SER A 233 -15.31 3.53 -23.11
N PRO A 234 -15.03 2.25 -23.42
CA PRO A 234 -13.67 1.72 -23.51
C PRO A 234 -12.76 2.44 -24.52
N ASP A 235 -13.35 3.08 -25.54
CA ASP A 235 -12.69 3.81 -26.62
C ASP A 235 -12.59 5.33 -26.36
N THR A 236 -13.16 5.83 -25.26
CA THR A 236 -13.03 7.25 -24.89
C THR A 236 -11.57 7.54 -24.54
N ASN A 237 -11.01 8.62 -25.11
CA ASN A 237 -9.66 9.04 -24.75
C ASN A 237 -9.61 9.48 -23.29
N VAL A 238 -8.54 9.14 -22.56
CA VAL A 238 -8.41 9.46 -21.14
C VAL A 238 -8.51 10.96 -20.85
N SER A 239 -8.04 11.83 -21.75
CA SER A 239 -8.21 13.30 -21.59
C SER A 239 -9.67 13.75 -21.63
N GLN A 240 -10.55 12.97 -22.27
CA GLN A 240 -12.00 13.22 -22.33
C GLN A 240 -12.77 12.50 -21.20
N CYS A 241 -12.12 11.55 -20.52
CA CYS A 241 -12.62 10.79 -19.38
C CYS A 241 -11.92 11.20 -18.06
N MET A 242 -11.33 12.39 -18.03
CA MET A 242 -10.66 12.92 -16.85
C MET A 242 -11.69 13.46 -15.86
N TRP A 243 -11.30 13.54 -14.59
CA TRP A 243 -12.10 14.21 -13.56
C TRP A 243 -12.29 15.71 -13.85
N THR A 244 -13.34 16.27 -13.27
CA THR A 244 -13.60 17.71 -13.23
C THR A 244 -13.23 18.27 -11.87
N CYS A 245 -12.66 19.48 -11.84
CA CYS A 245 -12.36 20.20 -10.62
C CYS A 245 -13.59 20.90 -10.04
N ALA A 246 -13.69 20.95 -8.72
CA ALA A 246 -14.71 21.65 -7.98
C ALA A 246 -14.52 23.18 -8.03
N THR A 247 -15.58 23.90 -7.71
CA THR A 247 -15.58 25.35 -7.45
C THR A 247 -15.95 25.63 -6.01
N ASP A 248 -15.56 26.78 -5.48
CA ASP A 248 -16.02 27.23 -4.17
C ASP A 248 -17.51 27.66 -4.19
N LYS A 249 -18.00 28.17 -3.05
CA LYS A 249 -19.40 28.61 -2.88
C LYS A 249 -19.78 29.81 -3.74
N ASP A 250 -18.80 30.61 -4.14
CA ASP A 250 -18.97 31.80 -4.97
C ASP A 250 -18.73 31.49 -6.45
N GLY A 251 -18.41 30.23 -6.78
CA GLY A 251 -18.16 29.76 -8.13
C GLY A 251 -16.72 29.98 -8.62
N ASN A 252 -15.79 30.36 -7.73
CA ASN A 252 -14.38 30.47 -8.10
C ASN A 252 -13.73 29.09 -8.23
N GLY A 253 -12.65 29.03 -9.00
CA GLY A 253 -11.96 27.77 -9.32
C GLY A 253 -11.33 27.07 -8.12
N VAL A 254 -10.78 25.89 -8.37
CA VAL A 254 -10.20 24.98 -7.37
C VAL A 254 -9.12 25.60 -6.49
N THR A 255 -8.47 26.66 -6.97
CA THR A 255 -7.33 27.34 -6.32
C THR A 255 -7.75 28.15 -5.08
N THR A 256 -9.03 28.49 -4.96
CA THR A 256 -9.56 29.23 -3.80
C THR A 256 -9.97 28.32 -2.65
N LEU A 257 -9.95 26.99 -2.83
CA LEU A 257 -10.33 26.03 -1.80
C LEU A 257 -9.21 25.93 -0.75
N SER A 258 -9.54 26.22 0.51
CA SER A 258 -8.56 26.22 1.62
C SER A 258 -7.84 24.87 1.75
N TYR A 259 -8.56 23.75 1.58
CA TYR A 259 -7.97 22.43 1.61
C TYR A 259 -6.88 22.22 0.54
N VAL A 260 -7.06 22.79 -0.65
CA VAL A 260 -6.06 22.71 -1.74
C VAL A 260 -4.84 23.55 -1.39
N GLN A 261 -5.03 24.75 -0.83
CA GLN A 261 -3.95 25.62 -0.38
C GLN A 261 -3.12 24.98 0.73
N GLU A 262 -3.78 24.46 1.78
CA GLU A 262 -3.15 23.75 2.89
C GLU A 262 -2.40 22.52 2.38
N TYR A 263 -3.06 21.67 1.60
CA TYR A 263 -2.45 20.43 1.10
C TYR A 263 -1.19 20.68 0.27
N PHE A 264 -1.23 21.62 -0.68
CA PHE A 264 -0.06 21.91 -1.53
C PHE A 264 1.05 22.66 -0.79
N THR A 265 0.70 23.50 0.19
CA THR A 265 1.69 24.16 1.04
C THR A 265 2.41 23.15 1.92
N ASP A 266 1.66 22.31 2.62
CA ASP A 266 2.20 21.39 3.63
C ASP A 266 2.97 20.22 3.01
N ASN A 267 2.52 19.70 1.86
CA ASN A 267 3.14 18.52 1.25
C ASN A 267 4.18 18.88 0.18
N PHE A 268 4.07 20.05 -0.45
CA PHE A 268 4.92 20.41 -1.59
C PHE A 268 5.58 21.78 -1.47
N GLU A 269 5.37 22.55 -0.39
CA GLU A 269 5.91 23.91 -0.26
C GLU A 269 5.48 24.83 -1.42
N ILE A 270 4.28 24.59 -1.98
CA ILE A 270 3.67 25.40 -3.05
C ILE A 270 2.50 26.16 -2.44
N SER A 271 2.75 27.42 -2.07
CA SER A 271 1.77 28.29 -1.42
C SER A 271 1.18 29.33 -2.37
N ALA A 272 0.09 29.97 -1.95
CA ALA A 272 -0.64 30.98 -2.74
C ALA A 272 0.20 32.23 -3.06
N GLU A 273 1.31 32.46 -2.35
CA GLU A 273 2.28 33.52 -2.65
C GLU A 273 3.14 33.23 -3.89
N ASN A 274 3.15 31.98 -4.38
CA ASN A 274 3.80 31.66 -5.65
C ASN A 274 3.05 32.36 -6.79
N LYS A 275 3.75 33.19 -7.57
CA LYS A 275 3.18 33.93 -8.71
C LYS A 275 2.55 33.04 -9.80
N HIS A 276 2.82 31.73 -9.79
CA HIS A 276 2.27 30.74 -10.71
C HIS A 276 1.34 29.74 -10.01
N TYR A 277 0.90 30.03 -8.77
CA TYR A 277 0.10 29.11 -7.97
C TYR A 277 -1.12 28.60 -8.74
N ASP A 278 -1.92 29.52 -9.29
CA ASP A 278 -3.14 29.15 -10.01
C ASP A 278 -2.85 28.27 -11.22
N GLU A 279 -1.81 28.59 -12.01
CA GLU A 279 -1.40 27.78 -13.15
C GLU A 279 -0.89 26.39 -12.75
N ILE A 280 -0.13 26.29 -11.65
CA ILE A 280 0.38 25.02 -11.13
C ILE A 280 -0.78 24.13 -10.70
N ILE A 281 -1.68 24.63 -9.86
CA ILE A 281 -2.79 23.84 -9.32
C ILE A 281 -3.74 23.41 -10.45
N ASN A 282 -4.11 24.31 -11.36
CA ASN A 282 -4.94 23.94 -12.51
C ASN A 282 -4.24 22.92 -13.41
N ARG A 283 -2.93 23.09 -13.65
CA ARG A 283 -2.18 22.15 -14.47
C ARG A 283 -2.18 20.75 -13.86
N VAL A 284 -1.94 20.64 -12.55
CA VAL A 284 -1.91 19.36 -11.83
C VAL A 284 -3.29 18.73 -11.73
N LEU A 285 -4.28 19.50 -11.24
CA LEU A 285 -5.57 18.95 -10.86
C LEU A 285 -6.59 18.96 -11.98
N CYS A 286 -6.50 19.80 -12.99
CA CYS A 286 -7.58 19.99 -13.95
C CYS A 286 -7.17 19.72 -15.41
N GLU A 287 -5.87 19.77 -15.72
CA GLU A 287 -5.39 19.67 -17.11
C GLU A 287 -4.55 18.40 -17.38
N THR A 288 -3.96 17.78 -16.35
CA THR A 288 -3.09 16.61 -16.51
C THR A 288 -3.81 15.32 -16.14
N PRO A 289 -4.16 14.43 -17.08
CA PRO A 289 -4.68 13.10 -16.74
C PRO A 289 -3.55 12.17 -16.32
N PHE A 290 -3.70 11.52 -15.16
CA PHE A 290 -2.78 10.51 -14.64
C PHE A 290 -3.52 9.53 -13.74
N TRP A 291 -2.93 8.36 -13.51
CA TRP A 291 -3.59 7.29 -12.73
C TRP A 291 -2.57 6.29 -12.20
N PRO A 292 -2.87 5.63 -11.07
CA PRO A 292 -2.02 4.56 -10.56
C PRO A 292 -2.23 3.25 -11.32
N GLY A 293 -1.23 2.38 -11.26
CA GLY A 293 -1.41 0.95 -11.51
C GLY A 293 -2.20 0.28 -10.38
N ASP A 294 -2.51 -0.99 -10.57
CA ASP A 294 -3.56 -1.65 -9.78
C ASP A 294 -3.14 -1.93 -8.33
N GLN A 295 -1.83 -2.06 -8.04
CA GLN A 295 -1.31 -2.29 -6.68
C GLN A 295 -1.45 -1.12 -5.71
N LEU A 296 -1.76 0.09 -6.19
CA LEU A 296 -1.74 1.33 -5.40
C LEU A 296 -3.12 1.76 -4.85
N GLU A 297 -4.15 0.96 -5.09
CA GLU A 297 -5.54 1.34 -4.83
C GLU A 297 -6.42 0.12 -4.52
N ALA A 298 -7.74 0.32 -4.48
CA ALA A 298 -8.71 -0.72 -4.12
C ALA A 298 -8.71 -1.98 -5.01
N ALA A 299 -8.15 -1.91 -6.24
CA ALA A 299 -7.93 -3.07 -7.10
C ALA A 299 -6.69 -3.90 -6.76
N SER A 300 -5.91 -3.51 -5.75
CA SER A 300 -4.65 -4.18 -5.42
C SER A 300 -4.77 -5.70 -5.25
N PRO A 301 -5.84 -6.28 -4.67
CA PRO A 301 -5.98 -7.74 -4.57
C PRO A 301 -6.09 -8.49 -5.91
N VAL A 302 -6.33 -7.79 -7.03
CA VAL A 302 -6.38 -8.39 -8.37
C VAL A 302 -4.97 -8.71 -8.89
N ASP A 303 -3.94 -7.97 -8.45
CA ASP A 303 -2.56 -8.31 -8.76
C ASP A 303 -2.07 -9.41 -7.80
N ILE A 304 -1.54 -10.50 -8.35
CA ILE A 304 -1.08 -11.65 -7.57
C ILE A 304 -0.01 -11.29 -6.53
N SER A 305 0.83 -10.27 -6.77
CA SER A 305 1.86 -9.88 -5.82
C SER A 305 1.29 -9.29 -4.53
N PHE A 306 0.00 -8.94 -4.49
CA PHE A 306 -0.67 -8.39 -3.31
C PHE A 306 -0.68 -9.39 -2.14
N TRP A 307 -1.01 -10.64 -2.45
CA TRP A 307 -1.27 -11.66 -1.46
C TRP A 307 -0.05 -11.96 -0.57
N PRO A 308 1.18 -12.14 -1.11
CA PRO A 308 2.34 -12.42 -0.26
C PRO A 308 2.95 -11.19 0.46
N ILE A 309 2.52 -9.96 0.17
CA ILE A 309 3.02 -8.75 0.87
C ILE A 309 2.57 -8.74 2.34
N HIS A 310 1.32 -9.10 2.60
CA HIS A 310 0.67 -8.92 3.90
C HIS A 310 1.11 -9.93 4.97
N PRO A 311 1.32 -11.22 4.64
CA PRO A 311 1.95 -12.17 5.55
C PRO A 311 3.31 -11.70 6.11
N THR A 312 4.05 -10.85 5.39
CA THR A 312 5.31 -10.29 5.89
C THR A 312 5.09 -9.37 7.09
N ILE A 313 4.02 -8.58 7.11
CA ILE A 313 3.67 -7.74 8.28
C ILE A 313 3.20 -8.61 9.45
N ASP A 314 2.38 -9.61 9.18
CA ASP A 314 1.92 -10.56 10.19
C ASP A 314 3.09 -11.33 10.83
N ARG A 315 4.02 -11.81 10.00
CA ARG A 315 5.29 -12.38 10.47
C ARG A 315 6.06 -11.41 11.36
N LEU A 316 6.13 -10.13 10.98
CA LEU A 316 6.81 -9.11 11.78
C LEU A 316 6.08 -8.83 13.11
N LEU A 317 4.75 -8.89 13.13
CA LEU A 317 3.93 -8.78 14.35
C LEU A 317 4.22 -9.94 15.31
N GLN A 318 4.18 -11.19 14.82
CA GLN A 318 4.49 -12.37 15.64
C GLN A 318 5.92 -12.32 16.17
N TYR A 319 6.88 -11.94 15.33
CA TYR A 319 8.27 -11.72 15.73
C TYR A 319 8.39 -10.67 16.83
N LYS A 320 7.82 -9.48 16.62
CA LYS A 320 7.80 -8.38 17.59
C LYS A 320 7.29 -8.86 18.95
N HIS A 321 6.21 -9.63 18.96
CA HIS A 321 5.64 -10.22 20.16
C HIS A 321 6.53 -11.23 20.88
N LEU A 322 7.37 -11.96 20.15
CA LEU A 322 8.31 -12.94 20.72
C LEU A 322 9.57 -12.27 21.25
N VAL A 323 10.14 -11.31 20.52
CA VAL A 323 11.46 -10.75 20.87
C VAL A 323 11.42 -9.48 21.68
N ARG A 324 10.39 -8.64 21.49
CA ARG A 324 10.25 -7.32 22.09
C ARG A 324 8.76 -6.92 22.20
N PRO A 325 7.98 -7.60 23.06
CA PRO A 325 6.55 -7.36 23.23
C PRO A 325 6.22 -5.88 23.43
N PHE A 326 5.02 -5.46 23.02
CA PHE A 326 4.55 -4.11 23.31
C PHE A 326 4.43 -3.89 24.81
N ARG A 327 4.82 -2.69 25.26
CA ARG A 327 4.62 -2.22 26.63
C ARG A 327 3.14 -2.13 26.99
N ASP A 328 2.33 -1.76 26.01
CA ASP A 328 0.87 -1.69 26.12
C ASP A 328 0.20 -1.98 24.77
N ASN A 329 -1.02 -2.52 24.84
CA ASN A 329 -1.82 -2.95 23.69
C ASN A 329 -3.04 -2.03 23.47
N VAL A 330 -2.93 -0.76 23.86
CA VAL A 330 -4.07 0.16 23.94
C VAL A 330 -4.51 0.61 22.55
N TRP A 331 -5.82 0.56 22.30
CA TRP A 331 -6.48 1.41 21.30
C TRP A 331 -6.95 2.70 21.97
N PRO A 332 -6.69 3.86 21.36
CA PRO A 332 -7.33 5.11 21.74
C PRO A 332 -8.85 5.00 21.88
N ASN A 333 -9.38 5.58 22.95
CA ASN A 333 -10.83 5.63 23.21
C ASN A 333 -11.56 6.56 22.24
N SER A 334 -10.87 7.58 21.72
CA SER A 334 -11.40 8.44 20.67
C SER A 334 -11.28 7.72 19.34
N SER A 335 -12.42 7.43 18.69
CA SER A 335 -12.41 6.74 17.40
C SER A 335 -11.62 7.51 16.34
N THR A 336 -11.59 8.84 16.41
CA THR A 336 -10.86 9.72 15.48
C THR A 336 -9.35 9.55 15.54
N ASP A 337 -8.80 9.01 16.63
CA ASP A 337 -7.35 8.86 16.80
C ASP A 337 -6.87 7.54 16.18
N ASN A 338 -7.80 6.65 15.80
CA ASN A 338 -7.49 5.34 15.24
C ASN A 338 -7.29 5.39 13.71
N CYS A 339 -7.53 6.52 13.05
CA CYS A 339 -7.31 6.67 11.61
C CYS A 339 -6.93 8.11 11.22
N VAL A 340 -6.22 8.26 10.09
CA VAL A 340 -5.80 9.56 9.53
C VAL A 340 -6.92 10.22 8.74
N SER A 341 -7.77 9.40 8.12
CA SER A 341 -8.90 9.88 7.32
C SER A 341 -10.09 10.16 8.24
N GLY A 342 -10.30 11.41 8.65
CA GLY A 342 -11.38 11.79 9.57
C GLY A 342 -12.75 11.16 9.26
N GLY A 343 -13.53 10.87 10.30
CA GLY A 343 -14.79 10.13 10.19
C GLY A 343 -15.08 9.34 11.46
N ASP A 344 -15.83 8.25 11.35
CA ASP A 344 -16.05 7.29 12.45
C ASP A 344 -14.92 6.27 12.62
N CYS A 345 -13.90 6.32 11.74
CA CYS A 345 -12.78 5.38 11.66
C CYS A 345 -13.21 3.91 11.63
N LYS A 346 -14.37 3.62 11.03
CA LYS A 346 -14.89 2.26 10.94
C LYS A 346 -13.90 1.32 10.25
N GLY A 347 -13.60 0.21 10.92
CA GLY A 347 -12.62 -0.79 10.50
C GLY A 347 -11.28 -0.65 11.24
N HIS A 348 -11.05 0.47 11.94
CA HIS A 348 -9.79 0.75 12.65
C HIS A 348 -9.89 0.69 14.17
N ASN A 349 -11.10 0.73 14.74
CA ASN A 349 -11.29 0.64 16.18
C ASN A 349 -11.10 -0.81 16.66
N ALA A 350 -10.74 -0.99 17.94
CA ALA A 350 -10.53 -2.31 18.55
C ALA A 350 -11.70 -3.28 18.33
N TYR A 351 -12.93 -2.80 18.52
CA TYR A 351 -14.16 -3.60 18.47
C TYR A 351 -14.89 -3.57 17.12
N ASP A 352 -14.28 -2.93 16.11
CA ASP A 352 -14.82 -3.04 14.76
C ASP A 352 -14.62 -4.47 14.26
N LEU A 353 -15.66 -5.04 13.66
CA LEU A 353 -15.58 -6.34 13.00
C LEU A 353 -14.70 -6.23 11.75
N THR A 354 -13.95 -7.30 11.53
CA THR A 354 -13.23 -7.54 10.28
C THR A 354 -14.18 -7.62 9.09
N TYR A 355 -13.73 -7.17 7.91
CA TYR A 355 -14.47 -7.34 6.65
C TYR A 355 -14.31 -8.73 6.05
N PHE A 356 -13.33 -9.49 6.53
CA PHE A 356 -12.96 -10.82 6.10
C PHE A 356 -13.04 -11.78 7.28
N ARG A 357 -13.31 -13.05 7.00
CA ARG A 357 -13.40 -14.07 8.04
C ARG A 357 -12.01 -14.47 8.51
N THR A 358 -11.81 -14.53 9.81
CA THR A 358 -10.58 -15.08 10.39
C THR A 358 -10.82 -16.52 10.85
N THR A 359 -9.91 -17.42 10.51
CA THR A 359 -9.91 -18.78 11.06
C THR A 359 -9.12 -18.81 12.36
N TYR A 360 -9.77 -19.24 13.44
CA TYR A 360 -9.16 -19.35 14.76
C TYR A 360 -9.65 -20.58 15.54
N TYR A 361 -8.83 -21.06 16.47
CA TYR A 361 -9.14 -22.18 17.35
C TYR A 361 -10.04 -21.74 18.50
N ASP A 362 -11.24 -22.32 18.60
CA ASP A 362 -12.14 -22.14 19.73
C ASP A 362 -11.84 -23.19 20.80
N SER A 363 -11.25 -22.76 21.92
CA SER A 363 -10.85 -23.64 23.01
C SER A 363 -12.04 -24.26 23.76
N SER A 364 -13.22 -23.63 23.72
CA SER A 364 -14.42 -24.13 24.39
C SER A 364 -15.05 -25.30 23.62
N GLU A 365 -15.04 -25.21 22.29
CA GLU A 365 -15.57 -26.25 21.39
C GLU A 365 -14.50 -27.21 20.86
N LYS A 366 -13.22 -26.92 21.11
CA LYS A 366 -12.06 -27.69 20.62
C LYS A 366 -12.08 -27.87 19.10
N THR A 367 -12.44 -26.82 18.38
CA THR A 367 -12.52 -26.82 16.91
C THR A 367 -12.06 -25.48 16.35
N TYR A 368 -11.54 -25.49 15.12
CA TYR A 368 -11.36 -24.27 14.37
C TYR A 368 -12.72 -23.73 13.90
N LYS A 369 -12.89 -22.42 14.04
CA LYS A 369 -14.04 -21.65 13.54
C LYS A 369 -13.57 -20.60 12.56
N SER A 370 -14.47 -20.21 11.66
CA SER A 370 -14.26 -19.11 10.72
C SER A 370 -15.42 -18.14 10.84
N SER A 371 -15.15 -16.92 11.29
CA SER A 371 -16.16 -15.88 11.49
C SER A 371 -15.55 -14.48 11.37
N TYR A 372 -16.42 -13.46 11.29
CA TYR A 372 -16.01 -12.07 11.45
C TYR A 372 -15.80 -11.81 12.94
N ILE A 373 -14.57 -11.50 13.30
CA ILE A 373 -14.16 -11.15 14.68
C ILE A 373 -13.62 -9.73 14.71
N THR A 374 -13.49 -9.17 15.91
CA THR A 374 -12.99 -7.81 16.10
C THR A 374 -11.49 -7.71 15.82
N ASN A 375 -11.01 -6.50 15.53
CA ASN A 375 -9.57 -6.23 15.37
C ASN A 375 -8.76 -6.67 16.60
N GLU A 376 -9.28 -6.41 17.81
CA GLU A 376 -8.64 -6.83 19.06
C GLU A 376 -8.54 -8.36 19.18
N GLU A 377 -9.60 -9.08 18.80
CA GLU A 377 -9.60 -10.55 18.78
C GLU A 377 -8.61 -11.11 17.75
N VAL A 378 -8.54 -10.55 16.53
CA VAL A 378 -7.53 -10.96 15.53
C VAL A 378 -6.12 -10.83 16.11
N ARG A 379 -5.77 -9.67 16.66
CA ARG A 379 -4.44 -9.43 17.23
C ARG A 379 -4.16 -10.39 18.38
N SER A 380 -5.13 -10.61 19.26
CA SER A 380 -4.97 -11.49 20.42
C SER A 380 -4.77 -12.95 20.00
N ASN A 381 -5.49 -13.41 18.97
CA ASN A 381 -5.36 -14.77 18.44
C ASN A 381 -3.98 -15.05 17.81
N HIS A 382 -3.29 -14.00 17.35
CA HIS A 382 -1.95 -14.07 16.76
C HIS A 382 -0.83 -13.78 17.77
N TYR A 383 -1.15 -13.69 19.07
CA TYR A 383 -0.14 -13.40 20.10
C TYR A 383 0.50 -14.71 20.61
N PRO A 384 1.75 -15.04 20.22
CA PRO A 384 2.32 -16.39 20.45
C PRO A 384 2.47 -16.73 21.93
N ASN A 385 2.71 -15.72 22.78
CA ASN A 385 2.93 -15.90 24.22
C ASN A 385 1.62 -15.95 25.04
N SER A 386 0.48 -16.22 24.41
CA SER A 386 -0.83 -16.24 25.06
C SER A 386 -1.68 -17.44 24.61
N ALA A 387 -3.02 -17.34 24.69
CA ALA A 387 -3.92 -18.34 24.13
C ALA A 387 -3.92 -18.22 22.59
N TYR A 388 -2.80 -18.58 21.98
CA TYR A 388 -2.62 -18.56 20.53
C TYR A 388 -3.71 -19.39 19.87
N ALA A 389 -4.38 -18.78 18.90
CA ALA A 389 -5.54 -19.37 18.26
C ALA A 389 -5.51 -19.25 16.73
N ALA A 390 -4.51 -18.59 16.13
CA ALA A 390 -4.36 -18.59 14.68
C ALA A 390 -4.14 -20.02 14.15
N SER A 391 -4.46 -20.26 12.88
CA SER A 391 -4.36 -21.60 12.25
C SER A 391 -2.96 -21.97 11.76
N PHE A 392 -2.01 -21.04 11.86
CA PHE A 392 -0.63 -21.20 11.42
C PHE A 392 0.29 -20.45 12.37
N ILE A 393 1.59 -20.75 12.34
CA ILE A 393 2.68 -19.94 12.88
C ILE A 393 3.81 -19.98 11.86
N TYR A 394 4.57 -18.89 11.72
CA TYR A 394 5.75 -18.92 10.86
C TYR A 394 6.82 -19.82 11.48
N GLU A 395 7.35 -20.76 10.70
CA GLU A 395 8.35 -21.75 11.14
C GLU A 395 9.60 -21.06 11.71
N ASP A 396 10.12 -20.09 10.95
CA ASP A 396 11.37 -19.41 11.27
C ASP A 396 11.23 -17.87 11.26
N PHE A 397 11.87 -17.24 12.24
CA PHE A 397 12.04 -15.79 12.35
C PHE A 397 13.48 -15.39 12.01
N LEU A 398 13.99 -15.92 10.88
CA LEU A 398 15.32 -15.66 10.36
C LEU A 398 15.32 -14.54 9.32
N TRP A 399 16.39 -13.73 9.36
CA TRP A 399 16.68 -12.64 8.42
C TRP A 399 18.19 -12.65 8.12
N ASP A 400 18.71 -13.81 7.70
CA ASP A 400 20.15 -14.01 7.54
C ASP A 400 20.78 -13.00 6.58
N HIS A 401 20.07 -12.60 5.52
CA HIS A 401 20.51 -11.55 4.58
C HIS A 401 20.67 -10.17 5.23
N CYS A 402 19.96 -9.92 6.34
CA CYS A 402 20.12 -8.68 7.10
C CYS A 402 21.41 -8.67 7.92
N GLU A 403 21.93 -9.83 8.33
CA GLU A 403 23.20 -9.90 9.07
C GLU A 403 24.38 -9.44 8.22
N ASP A 404 24.37 -9.79 6.93
CA ASP A 404 25.37 -9.40 5.94
C ASP A 404 25.47 -7.87 5.78
N THR A 405 24.41 -7.15 6.13
CA THR A 405 24.30 -5.69 6.03
C THR A 405 24.41 -4.99 7.39
N GLY A 406 24.73 -5.75 8.45
CA GLY A 406 24.93 -5.24 9.81
C GLY A 406 23.64 -5.09 10.62
N HIS A 407 22.50 -5.56 10.11
CA HIS A 407 21.20 -5.49 10.75
C HIS A 407 20.87 -6.83 11.42
N ARG A 408 21.19 -6.96 12.70
CA ARG A 408 20.98 -8.21 13.45
C ARG A 408 19.60 -8.24 14.10
N PHE A 409 18.77 -9.17 13.63
CA PHE A 409 17.53 -9.54 14.29
C PHE A 409 17.83 -10.47 15.47
N LYS A 410 17.13 -10.29 16.59
CA LYS A 410 17.31 -11.15 17.76
C LYS A 410 16.71 -12.52 17.45
N SER A 411 17.45 -13.59 17.67
CA SER A 411 16.92 -14.95 17.54
C SER A 411 15.73 -15.17 18.46
N VAL A 412 14.68 -15.81 17.95
CA VAL A 412 13.58 -16.33 18.76
C VAL A 412 14.05 -17.63 19.42
N ASN A 413 13.85 -17.78 20.73
CA ASN A 413 14.23 -19.02 21.41
C ASN A 413 13.34 -20.17 20.92
N GLU A 414 13.94 -21.33 20.64
CA GLU A 414 13.18 -22.51 20.21
C GLU A 414 12.07 -22.91 21.20
N SER A 415 12.23 -22.66 22.50
CA SER A 415 11.20 -22.92 23.51
C SER A 415 9.93 -22.10 23.29
N ASP A 416 10.09 -20.86 22.82
CA ASP A 416 9.01 -19.90 22.63
C ASP A 416 8.29 -20.17 21.30
N ALA A 417 9.01 -20.65 20.29
CA ALA A 417 8.43 -21.12 19.03
C ALA A 417 7.73 -22.50 19.18
N LYS A 418 8.35 -23.45 19.91
CA LYS A 418 7.82 -24.80 20.11
C LYS A 418 6.59 -24.84 21.02
N SER A 419 6.49 -23.95 22.02
CA SER A 419 5.30 -23.87 22.87
C SER A 419 4.05 -23.54 22.03
N VAL A 420 4.19 -22.66 21.03
CA VAL A 420 3.10 -22.29 20.14
C VAL A 420 2.81 -23.38 19.10
N ALA A 421 3.84 -23.96 18.49
CA ALA A 421 3.67 -25.06 17.53
C ALA A 421 3.00 -26.30 18.17
N SER A 422 3.32 -26.60 19.45
CA SER A 422 2.68 -27.69 20.21
C SER A 422 1.21 -27.42 20.57
N ALA A 423 0.75 -26.17 20.47
CA ALA A 423 -0.67 -25.83 20.66
C ALA A 423 -1.49 -26.01 19.37
N LEU A 424 -0.83 -26.10 18.21
CA LEU A 424 -1.46 -26.24 16.88
C LEU A 424 -1.60 -27.70 16.43
N CYS A 425 -0.76 -28.61 16.95
CA CYS A 425 -0.75 -30.05 16.66
C CYS A 425 -1.34 -30.84 17.83
#